data_AF-A0A0F7ZLS4-F1
#
_entry.id   AF-A0A0F7ZLS4-F1
#
_cell.length_a   1.000
_cell.length_b   1.000
_cell.length_c   1.000
_cell.angle_alpha   90.00
_cell.angle_beta   90.00
_cell.angle_gamma   90.00
#
_symmetry.space_group_name_H-M   'P 1'
#
loop_
_entity.id
_entity.type
_entity.pdbx_description
1 polymer ?
#
loop_
_entity_poly.entity_id
_entity_poly.type
_entity_poly.pdbx_seq_one_letter_code
_entity_poly.pdbx_strand_id
1 'polypeptide(L)'
;MEGSFVLFPRLPEEIRLIIWELTWPKARIIEYTLKNKYQHRVKGSQSEPDALGEYSTSSDTKAGEYETDDILHADCECLQLSGRLSRWIKEDISSRDETVEALEHCEDPVALHVCQESRAYTLGQYKCLKHFYLDNASFYFNPQMDFLWLGHDFDSDCLRGLRRFYGHQLKGIENVVVEALGLWADGSLRRASKLLRSFQGLSVVRVILESFEFSLEEQPLPDAAEYQEAANELVARDSYVFRSCKWRIQYVDRDGAVYGEI
;
A
#
# COMPACT_ATOMS: atom_id res chain seq x y z
N MET A 1 8.70 31.72 -38.99
CA MET A 1 9.59 30.82 -38.26
C MET A 1 8.99 29.43 -38.33
N GLU A 2 9.49 28.59 -39.23
CA GLU A 2 9.11 27.17 -39.26
C GLU A 2 9.86 26.46 -38.12
N GLY A 3 9.13 26.08 -37.07
CA GLY A 3 9.69 25.27 -36.01
C GLY A 3 9.88 23.85 -36.50
N SER A 4 11.12 23.45 -36.79
CA SER A 4 11.47 22.05 -37.02
C SER A 4 11.30 21.26 -35.72
N PHE A 5 10.29 20.39 -35.65
CA PHE A 5 10.12 19.49 -34.51
C PHE A 5 11.18 18.38 -34.56
N VAL A 6 12.03 18.30 -33.53
CA VAL A 6 13.02 17.22 -33.42
C VAL A 6 12.29 15.94 -33.03
N LEU A 7 12.47 14.86 -33.81
CA LEU A 7 11.91 13.55 -33.48
C LEU A 7 12.48 13.04 -32.15
N PHE A 8 11.63 12.46 -31.31
CA PHE A 8 12.01 11.98 -29.98
C PHE A 8 13.32 11.15 -29.95
N PRO A 9 13.54 10.16 -30.84
CA PRO A 9 14.79 9.36 -30.82
C PRO A 9 16.07 10.14 -31.13
N ARG A 10 15.95 11.38 -31.64
CA ARG A 10 17.09 12.25 -31.95
C ARG A 10 17.40 13.24 -30.81
N LEU A 11 16.58 13.27 -29.77
CA LEU A 11 16.88 14.03 -28.56
C LEU A 11 18.09 13.39 -27.84
N PRO A 12 18.92 14.20 -27.15
CA PRO A 12 19.94 13.67 -26.25
C PRO A 12 19.36 12.67 -25.25
N GLU A 13 20.16 11.69 -24.84
CA GLU A 13 19.71 10.62 -23.93
C GLU A 13 19.13 11.19 -22.64
N GLU A 14 19.79 12.18 -22.04
CA GLU A 14 19.38 12.82 -20.80
C GLU A 14 17.97 13.42 -20.90
N ILE A 15 17.65 14.04 -22.04
CA ILE A 15 16.33 14.62 -22.29
C ILE A 15 15.28 13.52 -22.44
N ARG A 16 15.62 12.42 -23.13
CA ARG A 16 14.70 11.28 -23.31
C ARG A 16 14.39 10.61 -21.98
N LEU A 17 15.41 10.43 -21.13
CA LEU A 17 15.25 9.91 -19.77
C LEU A 17 14.37 10.81 -18.91
N ILE A 18 14.61 12.13 -18.90
CA ILE A 18 13.77 13.10 -18.20
C ILE A 18 12.31 13.01 -18.66
N ILE A 19 12.08 12.91 -19.97
CA ILE A 19 10.71 12.75 -20.50
C ILE A 19 10.07 11.47 -19.94
N TRP A 20 10.79 10.36 -19.85
CA TRP A 20 10.27 9.13 -19.25
C TRP A 20 9.94 9.29 -17.76
N GLU A 21 10.80 9.95 -16.98
CA GLU A 21 10.53 10.24 -15.57
C GLU A 21 9.27 11.09 -15.37
N LEU A 22 9.06 12.08 -16.25
CA LEU A 22 7.87 12.92 -16.22
C LEU A 22 6.58 12.15 -16.56
N THR A 23 6.68 11.00 -17.23
CA THR A 23 5.53 10.11 -17.50
C THR A 23 5.26 9.10 -16.39
N TRP A 24 6.12 9.00 -15.37
CA TRP A 24 5.90 8.07 -14.28
C TRP A 24 4.73 8.51 -13.39
N PRO A 25 4.00 7.54 -12.80
CA PRO A 25 3.05 7.83 -11.73
C PRO A 25 3.70 8.67 -10.63
N LYS A 26 2.93 9.57 -10.04
CA LYS A 26 3.30 10.23 -8.78
C LYS A 26 3.34 9.20 -7.65
N ALA A 27 3.84 9.59 -6.48
CA ALA A 27 3.85 8.73 -5.29
C ALA A 27 2.48 8.10 -5.04
N ARG A 28 2.45 6.77 -4.84
CA ARG A 28 1.24 5.99 -4.56
C ARG A 28 1.29 5.36 -3.18
N ILE A 29 0.12 4.99 -2.67
CA ILE A 29 -0.05 4.16 -1.48
C ILE A 29 -0.25 2.71 -1.89
N ILE A 30 0.45 1.83 -1.19
CA ILE A 30 0.28 0.40 -1.17
C ILE A 30 -0.43 0.04 0.13
N GLU A 31 -1.56 -0.65 0.06
CA GLU A 31 -2.32 -1.11 1.21
C GLU A 31 -2.19 -2.63 1.39
N TYR A 32 -2.26 -3.07 2.64
CA TYR A 32 -2.56 -4.45 2.99
C TYR A 32 -4.06 -4.73 2.78
N THR A 33 -4.38 -5.88 2.20
CA THR A 33 -5.77 -6.29 1.96
C THR A 33 -5.90 -7.82 2.01
N LEU A 34 -7.09 -8.29 2.36
CA LEU A 34 -7.49 -9.69 2.26
C LEU A 34 -8.32 -9.90 0.98
N LYS A 35 -7.87 -10.81 0.12
CA LYS A 35 -8.62 -11.18 -1.09
C LYS A 35 -9.12 -12.62 -1.02
N ASN A 36 -10.41 -12.80 -1.27
CA ASN A 36 -11.01 -14.12 -1.41
C ASN A 36 -10.64 -14.73 -2.76
N LYS A 37 -10.22 -15.99 -2.76
CA LYS A 37 -9.79 -16.75 -3.94
C LYS A 37 -10.85 -16.87 -5.04
N TYR A 38 -12.15 -16.82 -4.71
CA TYR A 38 -13.22 -17.22 -5.63
C TYR A 38 -13.98 -16.05 -6.27
N GLN A 39 -13.91 -14.83 -5.72
CA GLN A 39 -14.61 -13.67 -6.31
C GLN A 39 -14.14 -13.33 -7.73
N HIS A 40 -12.96 -13.80 -8.16
CA HIS A 40 -12.40 -13.49 -9.47
C HIS A 40 -12.47 -14.62 -10.51
N ARG A 41 -12.83 -15.85 -10.13
CA ARG A 41 -13.08 -16.92 -11.12
C ARG A 41 -14.41 -16.72 -11.86
N VAL A 42 -15.34 -15.96 -11.29
CA VAL A 42 -16.72 -15.79 -11.80
C VAL A 42 -16.87 -14.67 -12.83
N LYS A 43 -15.90 -13.75 -13.00
CA LYS A 43 -15.98 -12.70 -14.04
C LYS A 43 -15.73 -13.19 -15.49
N GLY A 44 -15.60 -14.51 -15.71
CA GLY A 44 -15.40 -15.11 -17.04
C GLY A 44 -16.40 -16.22 -17.41
N SER A 45 -17.49 -16.39 -16.66
CA SER A 45 -18.47 -17.46 -16.95
C SER A 45 -19.89 -16.99 -16.62
N GLN A 46 -20.42 -16.10 -17.45
CA GLN A 46 -21.87 -16.01 -17.62
C GLN A 46 -22.32 -17.24 -18.41
N SER A 47 -22.69 -18.29 -17.68
CA SER A 47 -23.66 -19.28 -18.16
C SER A 47 -24.83 -19.21 -17.19
N GLU A 48 -25.96 -18.77 -17.71
CA GLU A 48 -27.26 -18.71 -17.03
C GLU A 48 -27.58 -20.04 -16.36
N PRO A 49 -28.17 -20.07 -15.14
CA PRO A 49 -28.85 -21.25 -14.68
C PRO A 49 -30.26 -21.25 -15.25
N ASP A 50 -30.47 -22.14 -16.24
CA ASP A 50 -31.81 -22.51 -16.68
C ASP A 50 -32.60 -23.14 -15.51
N ALA A 51 -33.88 -22.77 -15.54
CA ALA A 51 -34.99 -23.09 -14.66
C ALA A 51 -35.11 -24.52 -14.08
N LEU A 52 -35.64 -24.54 -12.85
CA LEU A 52 -36.61 -25.48 -12.25
C LEU A 52 -36.18 -26.94 -12.02
N GLY A 53 -36.24 -27.35 -10.74
CA GLY A 53 -36.23 -28.75 -10.33
C GLY A 53 -36.38 -28.91 -8.83
N GLU A 54 -37.60 -28.73 -8.31
CA GLU A 54 -37.99 -29.24 -6.99
C GLU A 54 -37.82 -30.76 -6.96
N TYR A 55 -37.12 -31.33 -5.98
CA TYR A 55 -37.43 -32.65 -5.43
C TYR A 55 -36.88 -32.77 -4.01
N SER A 56 -37.79 -32.84 -3.05
CA SER A 56 -37.53 -33.39 -1.71
C SER A 56 -37.46 -34.91 -1.80
N THR A 57 -36.40 -35.54 -1.29
CA THR A 57 -36.51 -36.89 -0.69
C THR A 57 -35.45 -37.11 0.38
N SER A 58 -35.91 -37.62 1.52
CA SER A 58 -35.15 -38.12 2.66
C SER A 58 -34.40 -39.42 2.35
N SER A 59 -33.21 -39.63 2.91
CA SER A 59 -32.86 -40.87 3.64
C SER A 59 -31.44 -40.83 4.23
N ASP A 60 -31.36 -41.37 5.44
CA ASP A 60 -30.16 -41.65 6.23
C ASP A 60 -29.11 -42.48 5.47
N THR A 61 -27.83 -42.05 5.49
CA THR A 61 -26.71 -42.98 5.70
C THR A 61 -25.39 -42.28 6.09
N LYS A 62 -24.90 -42.66 7.28
CA LYS A 62 -23.49 -42.86 7.69
C LYS A 62 -22.50 -41.68 7.76
N ALA A 63 -22.07 -41.49 9.01
CA ALA A 63 -20.78 -40.98 9.49
C ALA A 63 -19.61 -41.17 8.51
N GLY A 64 -18.99 -40.03 8.19
CA GLY A 64 -17.80 -39.88 7.37
C GLY A 64 -17.70 -38.44 6.87
N GLU A 65 -17.94 -37.47 7.75
CA GLU A 65 -17.71 -36.05 7.45
C GLU A 65 -16.20 -35.83 7.44
N TYR A 66 -15.62 -35.92 6.24
CA TYR A 66 -14.30 -35.39 5.98
C TYR A 66 -14.40 -33.87 6.07
N GLU A 67 -13.60 -33.29 6.96
CA GLU A 67 -13.27 -31.87 7.07
C GLU A 67 -12.68 -31.35 5.73
N THR A 68 -13.54 -31.13 4.72
CA THR A 68 -13.13 -30.58 3.42
C THR A 68 -13.72 -29.21 3.11
N ASP A 69 -14.54 -28.65 4.00
CA ASP A 69 -15.12 -27.31 3.82
C ASP A 69 -14.24 -26.17 4.38
N ASP A 70 -13.32 -26.44 5.31
CA ASP A 70 -12.46 -25.40 5.90
C ASP A 70 -11.34 -24.86 4.97
N ILE A 71 -11.16 -25.46 3.79
CA ILE A 71 -10.16 -25.02 2.79
C ILE A 71 -10.77 -24.04 1.76
N LEU A 72 -12.10 -23.92 1.72
CA LEU A 72 -12.83 -23.21 0.66
C LEU A 72 -12.94 -21.68 0.85
N HIS A 73 -12.50 -21.14 2.00
CA HIS A 73 -12.61 -19.71 2.34
C HIS A 73 -11.29 -19.07 2.79
N ALA A 74 -10.13 -19.61 2.39
CA ALA A 74 -8.86 -19.01 2.77
C ALA A 74 -8.63 -17.69 2.03
N ASP A 75 -9.01 -16.58 2.67
CA ASP A 75 -8.57 -15.25 2.29
C ASP A 75 -7.04 -15.21 2.19
N CYS A 76 -6.55 -14.48 1.20
CA CYS A 76 -5.12 -14.34 0.95
C CYS A 76 -4.67 -12.94 1.33
N GLU A 77 -3.66 -12.87 2.20
CA GLU A 77 -2.95 -11.64 2.54
C GLU A 77 -2.20 -11.12 1.32
N CYS A 78 -2.64 -9.99 0.79
CA CYS A 78 -2.03 -9.39 -0.37
C CYS A 78 -1.83 -7.89 -0.23
N LEU A 79 -1.07 -7.34 -1.18
CA LEU A 79 -0.85 -5.91 -1.31
C LEU A 79 -1.59 -5.42 -2.56
N GLN A 80 -2.07 -4.18 -2.50
CA GLN A 80 -2.63 -3.50 -3.66
C GLN A 80 -2.24 -2.03 -3.69
N LEU A 81 -2.14 -1.47 -4.89
CA LEU A 81 -2.06 -0.03 -5.06
C LEU A 81 -3.45 0.56 -4.79
N SER A 82 -3.54 1.45 -3.82
CA SER A 82 -4.82 2.05 -3.39
C SER A 82 -5.10 3.39 -4.07
N GLY A 83 -4.06 4.17 -4.35
CA GLY A 83 -4.22 5.47 -4.99
C GLY A 83 -2.97 6.33 -4.91
N ARG A 84 -3.01 7.51 -5.53
CA ARG A 84 -2.00 8.56 -5.35
C ARG A 84 -1.97 9.01 -3.89
N LEU A 85 -0.76 9.15 -3.34
CA LEU A 85 -0.54 9.61 -1.98
C LEU A 85 -1.27 10.93 -1.67
N SER A 86 -1.22 11.91 -2.57
CA SER A 86 -1.83 13.23 -2.37
C SER A 86 -3.35 13.21 -2.24
N ARG A 87 -4.00 12.19 -2.82
CA ARG A 87 -5.43 11.96 -2.66
C ARG A 87 -5.68 11.11 -1.42
N TRP A 88 -4.97 9.99 -1.33
CA TRP A 88 -5.16 9.00 -0.27
C TRP A 88 -5.05 9.61 1.12
N ILE A 89 -4.08 10.49 1.35
CA ILE A 89 -3.86 11.12 2.66
C ILE A 89 -5.06 11.99 3.10
N LYS A 90 -5.87 12.50 2.16
CA LYS A 90 -7.01 13.39 2.44
C LYS A 90 -8.30 12.63 2.76
N GLU A 91 -8.33 11.33 2.51
CA GLU A 91 -9.51 10.51 2.81
C GLU A 91 -9.57 10.15 4.29
N ASP A 92 -10.74 9.77 4.77
CA ASP A 92 -10.84 9.08 6.05
C ASP A 92 -10.24 7.68 5.92
N ILE A 93 -9.07 7.50 6.54
CA ILE A 93 -8.27 6.27 6.47
C ILE A 93 -8.44 5.41 7.73
N SER A 94 -9.01 5.96 8.81
CA SER A 94 -9.19 5.21 10.06
C SER A 94 -10.33 4.20 9.95
N SER A 95 -11.29 4.45 9.05
CA SER A 95 -12.39 3.56 8.72
C SER A 95 -12.05 2.53 7.63
N ARG A 96 -10.84 2.56 7.07
CA ARG A 96 -10.42 1.62 6.01
C ARG A 96 -9.90 0.32 6.61
N ASP A 97 -10.63 -0.76 6.41
CA ASP A 97 -10.20 -2.12 6.76
C ASP A 97 -9.56 -2.87 5.56
N GLU A 98 -9.07 -4.08 5.81
CA GLU A 98 -8.43 -4.94 4.82
C GLU A 98 -9.33 -5.41 3.66
N THR A 99 -10.64 -5.15 3.70
CA THR A 99 -11.61 -5.53 2.66
C THR A 99 -11.94 -4.40 1.70
N VAL A 100 -11.52 -3.17 2.01
CA VAL A 100 -11.86 -1.99 1.22
C VAL A 100 -11.17 -1.99 -0.15
N GLU A 101 -11.92 -1.62 -1.18
CA GLU A 101 -11.38 -1.45 -2.53
C GLU A 101 -10.38 -0.28 -2.61
N ALA A 102 -9.50 -0.33 -3.61
CA ALA A 102 -8.61 0.78 -3.93
C ALA A 102 -9.43 2.05 -4.20
N LEU A 103 -8.99 3.19 -3.66
CA LEU A 103 -9.62 4.49 -3.90
C LEU A 103 -9.62 4.87 -5.38
N GLU A 104 -8.54 4.53 -6.08
CA GLU A 104 -8.43 4.74 -7.52
C GLU A 104 -7.53 3.69 -8.17
N HIS A 105 -7.79 3.44 -9.45
CA HIS A 105 -6.93 2.58 -10.24
C HIS A 105 -5.58 3.26 -10.50
N CYS A 106 -4.50 2.61 -10.08
CA CYS A 106 -3.14 3.05 -10.34
C CYS A 106 -2.55 2.29 -11.52
N GLU A 107 -2.37 2.98 -12.65
CA GLU A 107 -1.76 2.39 -13.84
C GLU A 107 -0.26 2.12 -13.65
N ASP A 108 0.24 1.16 -14.41
CA ASP A 108 1.67 0.92 -14.57
C ASP A 108 2.35 2.09 -15.30
N PRO A 109 3.64 2.35 -15.07
CA PRO A 109 4.35 3.40 -15.79
C PRO A 109 4.30 3.18 -17.31
N VAL A 110 3.77 4.16 -18.05
CA VAL A 110 3.63 4.12 -19.51
C VAL A 110 4.96 3.78 -20.21
N ALA A 111 6.08 4.25 -19.65
CA ALA A 111 7.42 4.00 -20.14
C ALA A 111 7.81 2.49 -20.23
N LEU A 112 7.10 1.59 -19.54
CA LEU A 112 7.28 0.13 -19.70
C LEU A 112 6.83 -0.38 -21.09
N HIS A 113 5.96 0.36 -21.76
CA HIS A 113 5.28 -0.05 -22.99
C HIS A 113 5.76 0.71 -24.25
N VAL A 114 6.63 1.72 -24.12
CA VAL A 114 7.03 2.56 -25.26
C VAL A 114 8.12 1.91 -26.11
N CYS A 115 9.33 1.70 -25.58
CA CYS A 115 10.43 1.06 -26.29
C CYS A 115 11.34 0.28 -25.33
N GLN A 116 12.35 -0.41 -25.88
CA GLN A 116 13.29 -1.19 -25.06
C GLN A 116 14.06 -0.32 -24.07
N GLU A 117 14.49 0.86 -24.49
CA GLU A 117 15.27 1.78 -23.66
C GLU A 117 14.46 2.36 -22.51
N SER A 118 13.25 2.87 -22.79
CA SER A 118 12.36 3.40 -21.75
C SER A 118 12.00 2.33 -20.73
N ARG A 119 11.78 1.08 -21.19
CA ARG A 119 11.51 -0.06 -20.33
C ARG A 119 12.71 -0.41 -19.44
N ALA A 120 13.90 -0.50 -20.02
CA ALA A 120 15.12 -0.81 -19.26
C ALA A 120 15.39 0.27 -18.20
N TYR A 121 15.22 1.55 -18.56
CA TYR A 121 15.36 2.66 -17.63
C TYR A 121 14.35 2.59 -16.49
N THR A 122 13.07 2.38 -16.83
CA THR A 122 11.98 2.31 -15.85
C THR A 122 12.15 1.12 -14.90
N LEU A 123 12.54 -0.05 -15.40
CA LEU A 123 12.82 -1.23 -14.57
C LEU A 123 14.08 -1.09 -13.69
N GLY A 124 14.92 -0.09 -13.96
CA GLY A 124 16.00 0.30 -13.05
C GLY A 124 15.50 1.01 -11.78
N GLN A 125 14.32 1.65 -11.86
CA GLN A 125 13.72 2.40 -10.74
C GLN A 125 12.51 1.69 -10.11
N TYR A 126 11.75 0.96 -10.92
CA TYR A 126 10.58 0.22 -10.48
C TYR A 126 10.91 -1.25 -10.22
N LYS A 127 10.40 -1.78 -9.11
CA LYS A 127 10.44 -3.20 -8.75
C LYS A 127 9.06 -3.82 -8.98
N CYS A 128 9.03 -5.07 -9.40
CA CYS A 128 7.79 -5.84 -9.52
C CYS A 128 7.57 -6.60 -8.20
N LEU A 129 6.44 -6.35 -7.53
CA LEU A 129 5.94 -7.24 -6.47
C LEU A 129 5.08 -8.30 -7.13
N LYS A 130 5.48 -9.57 -6.98
CA LYS A 130 4.73 -10.72 -7.47
C LYS A 130 4.14 -11.48 -6.30
N HIS A 131 2.82 -11.56 -6.25
CA HIS A 131 2.13 -12.42 -5.31
C HIS A 131 2.23 -13.86 -5.81
N PHE A 132 2.66 -14.79 -4.95
CA PHE A 132 2.91 -16.18 -5.35
C PHE A 132 1.69 -16.92 -5.95
N TYR A 133 0.48 -16.49 -5.58
CA TYR A 133 -0.76 -17.19 -5.95
C TYR A 133 -1.78 -16.34 -6.74
N LEU A 134 -1.68 -15.01 -6.72
CA LEU A 134 -2.73 -14.10 -7.20
C LEU A 134 -2.12 -13.14 -8.21
N ASP A 135 -2.29 -13.40 -9.49
CA ASP A 135 -1.70 -12.56 -10.55
C ASP A 135 -2.19 -11.11 -10.47
N ASN A 136 -3.44 -10.89 -10.08
CA ASN A 136 -4.03 -9.55 -9.88
C ASN A 136 -3.57 -8.83 -8.61
N ALA A 137 -2.76 -9.48 -7.76
CA ALA A 137 -2.09 -8.87 -6.61
C ALA A 137 -0.58 -8.64 -6.89
N SER A 138 -0.20 -8.70 -8.16
CA SER A 138 1.15 -8.37 -8.63
C SER A 138 1.14 -7.02 -9.36
N PHE A 139 2.11 -6.15 -9.07
CA PHE A 139 2.17 -4.80 -9.64
C PHE A 139 3.60 -4.24 -9.60
N TYR A 140 3.85 -3.18 -10.37
CA TYR A 140 5.10 -2.42 -10.30
C TYR A 140 5.00 -1.28 -9.29
N PHE A 141 6.02 -1.16 -8.44
CA PHE A 141 6.15 -0.05 -7.50
C PHE A 141 7.54 0.59 -7.59
N ASN A 142 7.63 1.88 -7.29
CA ASN A 142 8.90 2.58 -7.15
C ASN A 142 9.24 2.65 -5.66
N PRO A 143 10.28 1.93 -5.19
CA PRO A 143 10.69 1.92 -3.79
C PRO A 143 10.94 3.30 -3.19
N GLN A 144 11.44 4.24 -3.99
CA GLN A 144 11.83 5.57 -3.53
C GLN A 144 10.64 6.53 -3.45
N MET A 145 9.55 6.26 -4.19
CA MET A 145 8.39 7.17 -4.27
C MET A 145 7.12 6.61 -3.64
N ASP A 146 6.88 5.30 -3.73
CA ASP A 146 5.66 4.67 -3.24
C ASP A 146 5.80 4.33 -1.75
N PHE A 147 4.68 4.36 -1.04
CA PHE A 147 4.62 4.14 0.41
C PHE A 147 3.72 2.96 0.75
N LEU A 148 4.16 2.13 1.69
CA LEU A 148 3.32 1.11 2.31
C LEU A 148 2.57 1.71 3.50
N TRP A 149 1.24 1.67 3.45
CA TRP A 149 0.39 2.03 4.58
C TRP A 149 0.33 0.87 5.59
N LEU A 150 0.62 1.17 6.86
CA LEU A 150 0.40 0.25 7.97
C LEU A 150 -0.71 0.82 8.85
N GLY A 151 -1.92 0.31 8.63
CA GLY A 151 -3.11 0.70 9.40
C GLY A 151 -3.03 0.31 10.88
N HIS A 152 -4.03 0.74 11.64
CA HIS A 152 -4.11 0.52 13.09
C HIS A 152 -3.93 -0.96 13.48
N ASP A 153 -4.60 -1.86 12.75
CA ASP A 153 -4.59 -3.30 13.02
C ASP A 153 -3.42 -4.04 12.37
N PHE A 154 -2.56 -3.34 11.61
CA PHE A 154 -1.43 -3.99 10.94
C PHE A 154 -0.37 -4.41 11.95
N ASP A 155 -0.04 -5.71 11.96
CA ASP A 155 0.91 -6.24 12.93
C ASP A 155 1.88 -7.31 12.40
N SER A 156 2.52 -8.03 13.33
CA SER A 156 3.51 -9.05 12.99
C SER A 156 2.89 -10.28 12.32
N ASP A 157 1.61 -10.57 12.53
CA ASP A 157 0.90 -11.67 11.90
C ASP A 157 0.49 -11.29 10.47
N CYS A 158 0.00 -10.06 10.25
CA CYS A 158 -0.20 -9.52 8.90
C CYS A 158 1.10 -9.59 8.08
N LEU A 159 2.23 -9.15 8.66
CA LEU A 159 3.53 -9.20 7.98
C LEU A 159 4.01 -10.63 7.73
N ARG A 160 3.70 -11.57 8.62
CA ARG A 160 4.01 -13.00 8.45
C ARG A 160 3.22 -13.59 7.27
N GLY A 161 1.94 -13.25 7.15
CA GLY A 161 1.09 -13.59 6.01
C GLY A 161 1.67 -13.05 4.71
N LEU A 162 1.97 -11.75 4.65
CA LEU A 162 2.60 -11.13 3.47
C LEU A 162 3.94 -11.79 3.09
N ARG A 163 4.77 -12.15 4.08
CA ARG A 163 6.04 -12.85 3.83
C ARG A 163 5.85 -14.23 3.21
N ARG A 164 4.73 -14.91 3.48
CA ARG A 164 4.40 -16.18 2.85
C ARG A 164 4.21 -16.04 1.33
N PHE A 165 3.61 -14.93 0.88
CA PHE A 165 3.27 -14.73 -0.54
C PHE A 165 4.25 -13.89 -1.34
N TYR A 166 4.90 -12.90 -0.72
CA TYR A 166 5.86 -12.01 -1.39
C TYR A 166 7.32 -12.34 -1.06
N GLY A 167 7.57 -13.00 0.08
CA GLY A 167 8.91 -13.43 0.48
C GLY A 167 9.92 -12.30 0.57
N HIS A 168 11.06 -12.47 -0.09
CA HIS A 168 12.17 -11.51 -0.06
C HIS A 168 11.86 -10.19 -0.78
N GLN A 169 10.82 -10.14 -1.62
CA GLN A 169 10.47 -8.93 -2.39
C GLN A 169 10.07 -7.76 -1.46
N LEU A 170 9.53 -8.06 -0.27
CA LEU A 170 9.19 -7.07 0.75
C LEU A 170 10.41 -6.30 1.29
N LYS A 171 11.65 -6.80 1.06
CA LYS A 171 12.87 -6.05 1.37
C LYS A 171 13.02 -4.80 0.50
N GLY A 172 12.31 -4.75 -0.63
CA GLY A 172 12.29 -3.60 -1.52
C GLY A 172 11.39 -2.46 -1.07
N ILE A 173 10.63 -2.60 0.02
CA ILE A 173 9.84 -1.50 0.60
C ILE A 173 10.79 -0.57 1.36
N GLU A 174 10.86 0.68 0.91
CA GLU A 174 11.77 1.69 1.48
C GLU A 174 11.02 2.82 2.20
N ASN A 175 9.72 2.99 1.92
CA ASN A 175 8.90 4.01 2.58
C ASN A 175 7.62 3.41 3.20
N VAL A 176 7.31 3.85 4.41
CA VAL A 176 6.10 3.45 5.16
C VAL A 176 5.35 4.69 5.64
N VAL A 177 4.02 4.62 5.68
CA VAL A 177 3.14 5.60 6.30
C VAL A 177 2.38 4.93 7.45
N VAL A 178 2.22 5.65 8.57
CA VAL A 178 1.50 5.24 9.78
C VAL A 178 0.73 6.43 10.37
N GLU A 179 -0.27 6.16 11.20
CA GLU A 179 -0.97 7.18 11.99
C GLU A 179 -0.33 7.38 13.38
N ALA A 180 -0.28 8.64 13.84
CA ALA A 180 0.22 9.04 15.15
C ALA A 180 -0.52 8.32 16.30
N LEU A 181 -1.85 8.24 16.23
CA LEU A 181 -2.68 7.56 17.22
C LEU A 181 -2.90 6.06 16.92
N GLY A 182 -2.40 5.58 15.78
CA GLY A 182 -2.48 4.18 15.39
C GLY A 182 -1.26 3.38 15.84
N LEU A 183 -0.57 2.78 14.86
CA LEU A 183 0.65 2.02 15.10
C LEU A 183 1.74 2.84 15.83
N TRP A 184 1.71 4.17 15.74
CA TRP A 184 2.68 5.08 16.32
C TRP A 184 2.33 5.63 17.72
N ALA A 185 1.22 5.16 18.31
CA ALA A 185 0.79 5.58 19.65
C ALA A 185 1.79 5.15 20.75
N ASP A 186 1.76 5.85 21.89
CA ASP A 186 2.71 5.69 23.00
C ASP A 186 2.86 4.23 23.48
N GLY A 187 1.75 3.50 23.58
CA GLY A 187 1.73 2.09 24.00
C GLY A 187 2.29 1.12 22.94
N SER A 188 2.36 1.56 21.68
CA SER A 188 2.66 0.73 20.52
C SER A 188 4.05 0.95 19.95
N LEU A 189 4.77 2.00 20.36
CA LEU A 189 6.04 2.42 19.73
C LEU A 189 7.12 1.33 19.72
N ARG A 190 7.23 0.52 20.78
CA ARG A 190 8.16 -0.63 20.82
C ARG A 190 7.75 -1.74 19.86
N ARG A 191 6.43 -2.00 19.74
CA ARG A 191 5.87 -2.97 18.78
C ARG A 191 6.11 -2.47 17.35
N ALA A 192 5.84 -1.20 17.08
CA ALA A 192 6.12 -0.54 15.82
C ALA A 192 7.60 -0.63 15.45
N SER A 193 8.52 -0.32 16.36
CA SER A 193 9.97 -0.45 16.12
C SER A 193 10.37 -1.88 15.73
N LYS A 194 9.86 -2.89 16.44
CA LYS A 194 10.14 -4.31 16.12
C LYS A 194 9.57 -4.71 14.76
N LEU A 195 8.35 -4.27 14.46
CA LEU A 195 7.69 -4.51 13.18
C LEU A 195 8.48 -3.84 12.04
N LEU A 196 8.82 -2.56 12.17
CA LEU A 196 9.52 -1.80 11.13
C LEU A 196 10.93 -2.33 10.84
N ARG A 197 11.65 -2.86 11.85
CA ARG A 197 12.94 -3.54 11.64
C ARG A 197 12.85 -4.78 10.74
N SER A 198 11.65 -5.28 10.50
CA SER A 198 11.40 -6.40 9.59
C SER A 198 11.45 -5.99 8.11
N PHE A 199 11.36 -4.69 7.79
CA PHE A 199 11.54 -4.12 6.47
C PHE A 199 13.00 -3.70 6.28
N GLN A 200 13.79 -4.57 5.64
CA GLN A 200 15.25 -4.39 5.54
C GLN A 200 15.66 -3.18 4.68
N GLY A 201 14.81 -2.77 3.72
CA GLY A 201 15.03 -1.61 2.88
C GLY A 201 14.49 -0.30 3.45
N LEU A 202 13.80 -0.34 4.61
CA LEU A 202 13.13 0.83 5.15
C LEU A 202 14.10 1.99 5.36
N SER A 203 13.73 3.15 4.81
CA SER A 203 14.51 4.37 4.82
C SER A 203 13.71 5.56 5.32
N VAL A 204 12.40 5.64 5.03
CA VAL A 204 11.51 6.71 5.46
C VAL A 204 10.29 6.15 6.16
N VAL A 205 9.94 6.73 7.30
CA VAL A 205 8.66 6.51 7.98
C VAL A 205 7.94 7.85 8.07
N ARG A 206 6.73 7.92 7.52
CA ARG A 206 5.86 9.09 7.64
C ARG A 206 4.78 8.82 8.68
N VAL A 207 4.68 9.71 9.65
CA VAL A 207 3.70 9.66 10.72
C VAL A 207 2.68 10.77 10.45
N ILE A 208 1.44 10.41 10.16
CA ILE A 208 0.34 11.36 9.99
C ILE A 208 -0.08 11.82 11.39
N LEU A 209 0.01 13.12 11.64
CA LEU A 209 -0.28 13.74 12.94
C LEU A 209 -1.77 13.69 13.31
N GLU A 210 -2.64 13.72 12.31
CA GLU A 210 -4.09 13.67 12.48
C GLU A 210 -4.62 12.24 12.43
N SER A 211 -5.38 11.83 13.45
CA SER A 211 -6.36 10.76 13.29
C SER A 211 -7.75 11.39 13.17
N PHE A 212 -8.61 10.80 12.35
CA PHE A 212 -10.04 10.98 12.52
C PHE A 212 -10.41 10.39 13.89
N GLU A 213 -10.43 11.20 14.94
CA GLU A 213 -11.11 10.81 16.15
C GLU A 213 -12.59 10.63 15.79
N PHE A 214 -13.18 9.52 16.21
CA PHE A 214 -14.61 9.24 16.08
C PHE A 214 -15.45 10.17 16.99
N SER A 215 -15.11 11.45 17.09
CA SER A 215 -15.97 12.43 17.75
C SER A 215 -17.07 12.83 16.79
N LEU A 216 -18.33 12.65 17.22
CA LEU A 216 -19.52 13.13 16.52
C LEU A 216 -19.58 14.68 16.38
N GLU A 217 -18.62 15.38 16.97
CA GLU A 217 -18.46 16.82 16.91
C GLU A 217 -17.37 17.15 15.88
N GLU A 218 -17.70 18.00 14.90
CA GLU A 218 -16.74 18.60 13.98
C GLU A 218 -15.74 19.43 14.80
N GLN A 219 -14.64 18.81 15.22
CA GLN A 219 -13.52 19.57 15.75
C GLN A 219 -12.87 20.32 14.59
N PRO A 220 -12.52 21.61 14.78
CA PRO A 220 -11.76 22.33 13.78
C PRO A 220 -10.44 21.59 13.53
N LEU A 221 -10.06 21.47 12.26
CA LEU A 221 -8.76 20.92 11.89
C LEU A 221 -7.66 21.70 12.62
N PRO A 222 -6.66 21.01 13.18
CA PRO A 222 -5.58 21.69 13.86
C PRO A 222 -4.87 22.69 12.95
N ASP A 223 -4.42 23.80 13.52
CA ASP A 223 -3.62 24.77 12.78
C ASP A 223 -2.14 24.36 12.69
N ALA A 224 -1.36 25.13 11.93
CA ALA A 224 0.06 24.84 11.74
C ALA A 224 0.88 24.91 13.05
N ALA A 225 0.46 25.72 14.03
CA ALA A 225 1.14 25.81 15.32
C ALA A 225 0.84 24.60 16.19
N GLU A 226 -0.41 24.12 16.18
CA GLU A 226 -0.83 22.90 16.86
C GLU A 226 -0.12 21.66 16.29
N TYR A 227 0.01 21.55 14.95
CA TYR A 227 0.84 20.48 14.35
C TYR A 227 2.30 20.57 14.75
N GLN A 228 2.85 21.78 14.82
CA GLN A 228 4.23 21.99 15.21
C GLN A 228 4.46 21.55 16.66
N GLU A 229 3.52 21.85 17.57
CA GLU A 229 3.57 21.42 18.96
C GLU A 229 3.49 19.88 19.07
N ALA A 230 2.49 19.26 18.44
CA ALA A 230 2.35 17.80 18.41
C ALA A 230 3.59 17.10 17.82
N ALA A 231 4.13 17.63 16.72
CA ALA A 231 5.36 17.10 16.13
C ALA A 231 6.55 17.22 17.08
N ASN A 232 6.70 18.32 17.81
CA ASN A 232 7.79 18.50 18.78
C ASN A 232 7.71 17.49 19.92
N GLU A 233 6.51 17.21 20.44
CA GLU A 233 6.30 16.19 21.47
C GLU A 233 6.69 14.79 20.98
N LEU A 234 6.21 14.41 19.79
CA LEU A 234 6.55 13.13 19.18
C LEU A 234 8.05 13.02 18.86
N VAL A 235 8.66 14.09 18.34
CA VAL A 235 10.11 14.13 18.07
C VAL A 235 10.90 13.89 19.36
N ALA A 236 10.54 14.57 20.45
CA ALA A 236 11.20 14.41 21.75
C ALA A 236 11.07 12.97 22.28
N ARG A 237 9.88 12.37 22.16
CA ARG A 237 9.60 10.98 22.55
C ARG A 237 10.39 9.97 21.72
N ASP A 238 10.36 10.13 20.41
CA ASP A 238 10.82 9.14 19.43
C ASP A 238 12.34 9.19 19.22
N SER A 239 12.96 10.35 19.43
CA SER A 239 14.41 10.56 19.29
C SER A 239 15.22 9.54 20.08
N TYR A 240 14.77 9.16 21.28
CA TYR A 240 15.45 8.15 22.08
C TYR A 240 15.29 6.73 21.53
N VAL A 241 14.09 6.40 21.05
CA VAL A 241 13.74 5.04 20.60
C VAL A 241 14.40 4.71 19.26
N PHE A 242 14.45 5.69 18.36
CA PHE A 242 14.94 5.49 16.99
C PHE A 242 16.33 6.06 16.73
N ARG A 243 17.04 6.57 17.75
CA ARG A 243 18.42 7.10 17.62
C ARG A 243 19.40 6.17 16.90
N SER A 244 19.20 4.87 17.04
CA SER A 244 20.06 3.83 16.44
C SER A 244 19.59 3.36 15.07
N CYS A 245 18.41 3.79 14.64
CA CYS A 245 17.88 3.48 13.32
C CYS A 245 18.51 4.40 12.27
N LYS A 246 18.60 3.91 11.04
CA LYS A 246 19.02 4.70 9.87
C LYS A 246 17.83 5.30 9.12
N TRP A 247 16.67 5.33 9.77
CA TRP A 247 15.43 5.77 9.15
C TRP A 247 15.25 7.25 9.41
N ARG A 248 14.74 7.94 8.40
CA ARG A 248 14.25 9.29 8.53
C ARG A 248 12.77 9.25 8.89
N ILE A 249 12.43 9.78 10.05
CA ILE A 249 11.05 9.78 10.54
C ILE A 249 10.49 11.18 10.32
N GLN A 250 9.42 11.30 9.56
CA GLN A 250 8.80 12.58 9.22
C GLN A 250 7.40 12.66 9.82
N TYR A 251 7.12 13.73 10.55
CA TYR A 251 5.80 14.01 11.10
C TYR A 251 5.08 14.98 10.17
N VAL A 252 3.94 14.54 9.62
CA VAL A 252 3.26 15.24 8.53
C VAL A 252 1.77 15.45 8.81
N ASP A 253 1.21 16.52 8.27
CA ASP A 253 -0.25 16.74 8.22
C ASP A 253 -0.89 15.99 7.03
N ARG A 254 -2.21 16.17 6.86
CA ARG A 254 -2.99 15.63 5.74
C ARG A 254 -2.70 16.29 4.38
N ASP A 255 -1.92 17.36 4.32
CA ASP A 255 -1.44 17.96 3.07
C ASP A 255 -0.01 17.52 2.71
N GLY A 256 0.64 16.78 3.59
CA GLY A 256 2.01 16.29 3.44
C GLY A 256 3.08 17.30 3.82
N ALA A 257 2.71 18.40 4.50
CA ALA A 257 3.66 19.35 5.08
C ALA A 257 4.38 18.68 6.26
N VAL A 258 5.69 18.87 6.35
CA VAL A 258 6.53 18.26 7.39
C VAL A 258 6.73 19.25 8.54
N TYR A 259 6.36 18.84 9.75
CA TYR A 259 6.47 19.65 10.97
C TYR A 259 7.62 19.20 11.89
N GLY A 260 8.11 17.97 11.71
CA GLY A 260 9.24 17.45 12.45
C GLY A 260 9.98 16.35 11.70
N GLU A 261 11.26 16.17 12.01
CA GLU A 261 12.09 15.10 11.47
C GLU A 261 13.13 14.60 12.48
N ILE A 262 13.41 13.29 12.47
CA ILE A 262 14.51 12.62 13.22
C ILE A 262 15.40 11.86 12.24
#